data_AF-A0A2A3Y7F0-F1
#
_entry.id   AF-A0A2A3Y7F0-F1
#
_cell.length_a   1.000
_cell.length_b   1.000
_cell.length_c   1.000
_cell.angle_alpha   90.00
_cell.angle_beta   90.00
_cell.angle_gamma   90.00
#
_symmetry.space_group_name_H-M   'P 1'
#
loop_
_entity.id
_entity.type
_entity.pdbx_description
1 polymer ?
#
loop_
_entity_poly.entity_id
_entity_poly.type
_entity_poly.pdbx_seq_one_letter_code
_entity_poly.pdbx_strand_id
1 'polypeptide(L)'
;MTYQVALAFEDGITRFIKVGPRETVADASYKARINIPLDCRDGACGTCKSFCESGKFDGGDYIEEALTDDEAEAGFCLPCQMVPESDLVLQIPTTSDVAKTAASVYESTLTEIRRISETTYAFSLEVDNREELNFLPGQYVNIEVPGSEGQTRSYSFSSGPEVSTVSFLIRITDGGLMSTYMRDVAQVGDRLNFTGPMGSFFLREPKRQSLLLAGGTGLAPLLSILEKLVGMDNAHPVHLIYGVNTDTDLVELDVLENYTARIEGFSFDTVVGDPNSAAAKKGYVTNHFEPQHLAEGDVDIYLCGPPPMVEGVRRHLEGEGIKPQNFYFEKFALAVLPDAAPATEVAAPVEQAEAVVARAVTEYEIGEEHATFQAQFDARMALELAIVELTMGRLTEQQLGEFKILAEIAGKTLDGEKFVNADEFTVTNDAFHEFLFTCVGNEHLLQAYTRLEVPAIMAKVLRQEHWIDGAVDKDHLDIVAAFEQQDITAARTAIIAHNEHAKATMAAASKELNK
;
A
#
# COMPACT_ATOMS: atom_id res chain seq x y z
N MET A 1 -13.12 -29.46 -11.67
CA MET A 1 -14.06 -29.91 -10.61
C MET A 1 -14.63 -28.66 -9.95
N THR A 2 -15.79 -28.75 -9.28
CA THR A 2 -16.37 -27.64 -8.51
C THR A 2 -16.19 -27.92 -7.03
N TYR A 3 -15.78 -26.93 -6.26
CA TYR A 3 -15.61 -27.06 -4.81
C TYR A 3 -16.69 -26.29 -4.05
N GLN A 4 -17.01 -26.75 -2.85
CA GLN A 4 -17.95 -26.09 -1.95
C GLN A 4 -17.18 -25.21 -0.96
N VAL A 5 -17.54 -23.93 -0.89
CA VAL A 5 -16.92 -22.96 0.03
C VAL A 5 -17.98 -22.48 1.02
N ALA A 6 -17.71 -22.65 2.31
CA ALA A 6 -18.51 -22.11 3.40
C ALA A 6 -17.97 -20.72 3.77
N LEU A 7 -18.83 -19.70 3.67
CA LEU A 7 -18.55 -18.32 4.08
C LEU A 7 -19.21 -18.10 5.45
N ALA A 8 -18.43 -18.12 6.51
CA ALA A 8 -18.86 -17.81 7.87
C ALA A 8 -18.72 -16.30 8.12
N PHE A 9 -19.81 -15.66 8.53
CA PHE A 9 -19.90 -14.22 8.80
C PHE A 9 -19.89 -13.94 10.31
N GLU A 10 -19.57 -12.70 10.68
CA GLU A 10 -19.43 -12.29 12.09
C GLU A 10 -20.75 -12.33 12.89
N ASP A 11 -21.89 -12.30 12.21
CA ASP A 11 -23.23 -12.47 12.79
C ASP A 11 -23.58 -13.95 13.08
N GLY A 12 -22.62 -14.86 12.90
CA GLY A 12 -22.76 -16.30 13.12
C GLY A 12 -23.51 -17.03 12.01
N ILE A 13 -23.87 -16.34 10.92
CA ILE A 13 -24.53 -16.95 9.77
C ILE A 13 -23.46 -17.55 8.83
N THR A 14 -23.70 -18.76 8.33
CA THR A 14 -22.86 -19.38 7.29
C THR A 14 -23.64 -19.48 5.98
N ARG A 15 -23.01 -19.09 4.87
CA ARG A 15 -23.53 -19.30 3.51
C ARG A 15 -22.62 -20.25 2.75
N PHE A 16 -23.19 -20.98 1.81
CA PHE A 16 -22.42 -21.90 0.97
C PHE A 16 -22.49 -21.45 -0.49
N ILE A 17 -21.33 -21.39 -1.12
CA ILE A 17 -21.20 -21.13 -2.56
C ILE A 17 -20.51 -22.32 -3.24
N LYS A 18 -20.72 -22.42 -4.55
CA LYS A 18 -20.00 -23.39 -5.39
C LYS A 18 -19.04 -22.62 -6.27
N VAL A 19 -17.77 -23.00 -6.23
CA VAL A 19 -16.70 -22.36 -6.99
C VAL A 19 -16.28 -23.28 -8.13
N GLY A 20 -16.31 -22.76 -9.36
CA GLY A 20 -15.89 -23.44 -10.56
C GLY A 20 -14.37 -23.61 -10.67
N PRO A 21 -13.89 -24.43 -11.62
CA PRO A 21 -12.47 -24.54 -11.88
C PRO A 21 -11.91 -23.21 -12.40
N ARG A 22 -10.81 -22.72 -11.82
CA ARG A 22 -10.18 -21.43 -12.12
C ARG A 22 -11.07 -20.20 -11.88
N GLU A 23 -12.16 -20.35 -11.13
CA GLU A 23 -13.00 -19.24 -10.67
C GLU A 23 -12.49 -18.82 -9.28
N THR A 24 -12.38 -17.52 -9.02
CA THR A 24 -11.98 -17.03 -7.71
C THR A 24 -13.15 -17.16 -6.72
N VAL A 25 -12.84 -17.23 -5.43
CA VAL A 25 -13.88 -17.26 -4.39
C VAL A 25 -14.75 -16.01 -4.44
N ALA A 26 -14.15 -14.83 -4.66
CA ALA A 26 -14.88 -13.57 -4.77
C ALA A 26 -15.86 -13.57 -5.95
N ASP A 27 -15.46 -14.01 -7.14
CA ASP A 27 -16.36 -14.05 -8.30
C ASP A 27 -17.52 -15.01 -8.09
N ALA A 28 -17.25 -16.20 -7.55
CA ALA A 28 -18.29 -17.16 -7.22
C ALA A 28 -19.26 -16.62 -6.15
N SER A 29 -18.74 -15.88 -5.16
CA SER A 29 -19.54 -15.23 -4.11
C SER A 29 -20.48 -14.17 -4.69
N TYR A 30 -19.95 -13.26 -5.52
CA TYR A 30 -20.74 -12.21 -6.17
C TYR A 30 -21.77 -12.78 -7.13
N LYS A 31 -21.44 -13.84 -7.88
CA LYS A 31 -22.37 -14.58 -8.73
C LYS A 31 -23.49 -15.24 -7.95
N ALA A 32 -23.21 -15.67 -6.71
CA ALA A 32 -24.21 -16.17 -5.77
C ALA A 32 -25.01 -15.05 -5.07
N ARG A 33 -24.76 -13.77 -5.40
CA ARG A 33 -25.34 -12.58 -4.76
C ARG A 33 -24.99 -12.48 -3.27
N ILE A 34 -23.77 -12.87 -2.95
CA ILE A 34 -23.15 -12.70 -1.64
C ILE A 34 -21.93 -11.80 -1.86
N ASN A 35 -22.12 -10.51 -1.63
CA ASN A 35 -21.13 -9.47 -1.84
C ASN A 35 -20.23 -9.37 -0.62
N ILE A 36 -19.30 -10.33 -0.48
CA ILE A 36 -18.23 -10.24 0.51
C ILE A 36 -17.41 -8.97 0.28
N PRO A 37 -16.69 -8.44 1.29
CA PRO A 37 -15.86 -7.25 1.10
C PRO A 37 -14.92 -7.41 -0.10
N LEU A 38 -14.94 -6.45 -1.01
CA LEU A 38 -14.16 -6.50 -2.26
C LEU A 38 -14.08 -5.11 -2.89
N ASP A 39 -12.93 -4.77 -3.46
CA ASP A 39 -12.73 -3.54 -4.22
C ASP A 39 -11.94 -3.77 -5.52
N CYS A 40 -10.60 -3.71 -5.47
CA CYS A 40 -9.76 -3.68 -6.69
C CYS A 40 -9.78 -4.96 -7.54
N ARG A 41 -10.15 -6.11 -6.94
CA ARG A 41 -10.08 -7.46 -7.53
C ARG A 41 -8.67 -7.94 -7.97
N ASP A 42 -7.64 -7.14 -7.77
CA ASP A 42 -6.29 -7.38 -8.31
C ASP A 42 -5.23 -7.66 -7.23
N GLY A 43 -5.64 -8.08 -6.03
CA GLY A 43 -4.70 -8.41 -4.95
C GLY A 43 -3.92 -7.21 -4.39
N ALA A 44 -4.40 -5.97 -4.62
CA ALA A 44 -3.69 -4.74 -4.27
C ALA A 44 -4.26 -3.99 -3.04
N CYS A 45 -5.58 -3.96 -2.88
CA CYS A 45 -6.23 -3.13 -1.86
C CYS A 45 -6.34 -3.78 -0.46
N GLY A 46 -6.26 -5.11 -0.37
CA GLY A 46 -6.50 -5.84 0.88
C GLY A 46 -7.96 -5.90 1.38
N THR A 47 -8.91 -5.18 0.78
CA THR A 47 -10.32 -5.11 1.24
C THR A 47 -11.00 -6.47 1.38
N CYS A 48 -10.65 -7.44 0.52
CA CYS A 48 -11.25 -8.77 0.57
C CYS A 48 -10.64 -9.72 1.61
N LYS A 49 -9.57 -9.31 2.30
CA LYS A 49 -8.82 -10.16 3.23
C LYS A 49 -9.77 -10.91 4.17
N SER A 50 -9.62 -12.22 4.18
CA SER A 50 -10.44 -13.16 4.94
C SER A 50 -9.52 -14.22 5.55
N PHE A 51 -10.02 -14.99 6.52
CA PHE A 51 -9.24 -16.05 7.14
C PHE A 51 -9.73 -17.42 6.68
N CYS A 52 -8.81 -18.27 6.21
CA CYS A 52 -9.12 -19.63 5.78
C CYS A 52 -8.98 -20.60 6.95
N GLU A 53 -10.11 -21.00 7.54
CA GLU A 53 -10.15 -21.92 8.68
C GLU A 53 -9.83 -23.37 8.28
N SER A 54 -10.21 -23.79 7.06
CA SER A 54 -9.84 -25.12 6.56
C SER A 54 -9.91 -25.23 5.04
N GLY A 55 -9.14 -26.17 4.50
CA GLY A 55 -9.07 -26.53 3.09
C GLY A 55 -7.78 -26.08 2.41
N LYS A 56 -7.67 -26.33 1.11
CA LYS A 56 -6.51 -26.00 0.26
C LYS A 56 -6.92 -25.10 -0.88
N PHE A 57 -6.04 -24.15 -1.21
CA PHE A 57 -6.29 -23.17 -2.25
C PHE A 57 -4.97 -22.69 -2.85
N ASP A 58 -5.06 -22.21 -4.08
CA ASP A 58 -4.07 -21.35 -4.71
C ASP A 58 -4.38 -19.90 -4.29
N GLY A 59 -3.39 -19.20 -3.74
CA GLY A 59 -3.52 -17.84 -3.24
C GLY A 59 -3.54 -16.77 -4.34
N GLY A 60 -3.11 -17.12 -5.55
CA GLY A 60 -2.94 -16.19 -6.67
C GLY A 60 -1.84 -15.14 -6.42
N ASP A 61 -1.85 -14.08 -7.22
CA ASP A 61 -0.86 -13.00 -7.17
C ASP A 61 -1.38 -11.82 -6.35
N TYR A 62 -0.59 -11.33 -5.42
CA TYR A 62 -0.93 -10.16 -4.60
C TYR A 62 0.33 -9.41 -4.16
N ILE A 63 0.16 -8.16 -3.73
CA ILE A 63 1.25 -7.34 -3.19
C ILE A 63 1.26 -7.40 -1.65
N GLU A 64 2.43 -7.18 -1.06
CA GLU A 64 2.65 -7.26 0.38
C GLU A 64 1.78 -6.26 1.16
N GLU A 65 1.42 -5.12 0.57
CA GLU A 65 0.50 -4.16 1.17
C GLU A 65 -0.89 -4.74 1.43
N ALA A 66 -1.36 -5.64 0.54
CA ALA A 66 -2.67 -6.27 0.62
C ALA A 66 -2.68 -7.47 1.57
N LEU A 67 -1.66 -8.32 1.51
CA LEU A 67 -1.48 -9.51 2.36
C LEU A 67 0.02 -9.78 2.52
N THR A 68 0.54 -9.71 3.74
CA THR A 68 1.96 -9.98 4.04
C THR A 68 2.22 -11.49 4.12
N ASP A 69 3.46 -11.93 3.92
CA ASP A 69 3.83 -13.35 4.05
C ASP A 69 3.45 -13.94 5.42
N ASP A 70 3.71 -13.22 6.51
CA ASP A 70 3.33 -13.64 7.88
C ASP A 70 1.80 -13.84 8.04
N GLU A 71 1.00 -13.03 7.35
CA GLU A 71 -0.46 -13.14 7.38
C GLU A 71 -0.92 -14.35 6.56
N ALA A 72 -0.30 -14.58 5.39
CA ALA A 72 -0.57 -15.74 4.55
C ALA A 72 -0.20 -17.05 5.30
N GLU A 73 0.95 -17.09 5.96
CA GLU A 73 1.38 -18.21 6.81
C GLU A 73 0.44 -18.41 8.01
N ALA A 74 -0.08 -17.33 8.59
CA ALA A 74 -1.08 -17.38 9.65
C ALA A 74 -2.45 -17.87 9.17
N GLY A 75 -2.69 -18.04 7.86
CA GLY A 75 -3.93 -18.55 7.28
C GLY A 75 -4.87 -17.48 6.72
N PHE A 76 -4.44 -16.23 6.62
CA PHE A 76 -5.20 -15.20 5.89
C PHE A 76 -5.05 -15.37 4.37
N CYS A 77 -6.07 -14.95 3.63
CA CYS A 77 -6.13 -15.08 2.18
C CYS A 77 -6.88 -13.90 1.56
N LEU A 78 -6.71 -13.69 0.25
CA LEU A 78 -7.46 -12.72 -0.55
C LEU A 78 -8.44 -13.45 -1.47
N PRO A 79 -9.74 -13.55 -1.13
CA PRO A 79 -10.79 -14.17 -1.97
C PRO A 79 -10.82 -13.73 -3.43
N CYS A 80 -10.33 -12.52 -3.76
CA CYS A 80 -10.27 -12.04 -5.14
C CYS A 80 -9.17 -12.67 -6.00
N GLN A 81 -8.16 -13.28 -5.37
CA GLN A 81 -7.07 -14.00 -6.03
C GLN A 81 -7.14 -15.51 -5.74
N MET A 82 -7.84 -15.88 -4.65
CA MET A 82 -7.97 -17.24 -4.17
C MET A 82 -8.78 -18.14 -5.11
N VAL A 83 -8.16 -19.23 -5.57
CA VAL A 83 -8.81 -20.32 -6.34
C VAL A 83 -8.80 -21.61 -5.51
N PRO A 84 -9.96 -22.21 -5.18
CA PRO A 84 -10.01 -23.41 -4.35
C PRO A 84 -9.40 -24.66 -5.01
N GLU A 85 -8.65 -25.44 -4.23
CA GLU A 85 -8.16 -26.78 -4.59
C GLU A 85 -8.87 -27.91 -3.82
N SER A 86 -9.62 -27.55 -2.77
CA SER A 86 -10.55 -28.42 -2.04
C SER A 86 -11.79 -27.64 -1.62
N ASP A 87 -12.73 -28.30 -0.92
CA ASP A 87 -13.74 -27.57 -0.16
C ASP A 87 -13.06 -26.71 0.92
N LEU A 88 -13.63 -25.53 1.20
CA LEU A 88 -13.04 -24.51 2.07
C LEU A 88 -14.04 -24.01 3.12
N VAL A 89 -13.52 -23.52 4.23
CA VAL A 89 -14.25 -22.71 5.21
C VAL A 89 -13.51 -21.39 5.40
N LEU A 90 -14.19 -20.28 5.08
CA LEU A 90 -13.66 -18.93 5.20
C LEU A 90 -14.43 -18.13 6.25
N GLN A 91 -13.69 -17.43 7.10
CA GLN A 91 -14.20 -16.40 8.00
C GLN A 91 -14.14 -15.05 7.27
N ILE A 92 -15.30 -14.46 7.00
CA ILE A 92 -15.44 -13.20 6.27
C ILE A 92 -15.63 -12.06 7.27
N PRO A 93 -14.81 -11.00 7.23
CA PRO A 93 -14.88 -9.89 8.20
C PRO A 93 -16.01 -8.90 7.88
N THR A 94 -17.23 -9.40 7.80
CA THR A 94 -18.47 -8.63 7.68
C THR A 94 -19.67 -9.44 8.18
N THR A 95 -20.84 -8.81 8.24
CA THR A 95 -22.10 -9.52 8.55
C THR A 95 -22.77 -10.04 7.29
N SER A 96 -23.58 -11.08 7.42
CA SER A 96 -24.29 -11.65 6.27
C SER A 96 -25.35 -10.71 5.70
N ASP A 97 -25.84 -9.74 6.50
CA ASP A 97 -26.78 -8.72 6.04
C ASP A 97 -26.10 -7.65 5.18
N VAL A 98 -24.89 -7.20 5.57
CA VAL A 98 -24.08 -6.31 4.72
C VAL A 98 -23.71 -7.02 3.43
N ALA A 99 -23.32 -8.29 3.50
CA ALA A 99 -22.96 -9.06 2.30
C ALA A 99 -24.14 -9.31 1.34
N LYS A 100 -25.39 -9.02 1.72
CA LYS A 100 -26.53 -9.05 0.79
C LYS A 100 -26.76 -7.72 0.08
N THR A 101 -26.18 -6.63 0.59
CA THR A 101 -26.28 -5.31 -0.03
C THR A 101 -25.28 -5.21 -1.17
N ALA A 102 -25.71 -4.74 -2.34
CA ALA A 102 -24.83 -4.51 -3.47
C ALA A 102 -24.36 -3.06 -3.44
N ALA A 103 -23.06 -2.86 -3.68
CA ALA A 103 -22.55 -1.52 -3.96
C ALA A 103 -23.35 -0.93 -5.13
N SER A 104 -23.88 0.26 -4.91
CA SER A 104 -24.75 0.96 -5.86
C SER A 104 -24.09 2.27 -6.27
N VAL A 105 -24.43 2.74 -7.47
CA VAL A 105 -24.01 4.06 -7.94
C VAL A 105 -25.01 5.07 -7.39
N TYR A 106 -24.50 6.09 -6.72
CA TYR A 106 -25.28 7.20 -6.21
C TYR A 106 -24.88 8.48 -6.93
N GLU A 107 -25.88 9.22 -7.37
CA GLU A 107 -25.67 10.59 -7.82
C GLU A 107 -25.86 11.54 -6.63
N SER A 108 -25.03 12.58 -6.58
CA SER A 108 -25.03 13.52 -5.48
C SER A 108 -24.62 14.92 -5.92
N THR A 109 -24.92 15.90 -5.07
CA THR A 109 -24.57 17.31 -5.27
C THR A 109 -23.60 17.76 -4.19
N LEU A 110 -22.48 18.39 -4.59
CA LEU A 110 -21.56 19.03 -3.68
C LEU A 110 -22.25 20.22 -3.00
N THR A 111 -22.53 20.11 -1.70
CA THR A 111 -23.25 21.14 -0.93
C THR A 111 -22.32 22.04 -0.13
N GLU A 112 -21.13 21.54 0.21
CA GLU A 112 -20.14 22.27 0.96
C GLU A 112 -18.73 21.82 0.58
N ILE A 113 -17.81 22.78 0.48
CA ILE A 113 -16.37 22.53 0.39
C ILE A 113 -15.64 23.56 1.26
N ARG A 114 -14.81 23.08 2.18
CA ARG A 114 -14.05 23.90 3.13
C ARG A 114 -12.59 23.50 3.10
N ARG A 115 -11.71 24.47 2.83
CA ARG A 115 -10.29 24.32 3.11
C ARG A 115 -10.06 24.49 4.60
N ILE A 116 -9.92 23.37 5.31
CA ILE A 116 -9.78 23.34 6.78
C ILE A 116 -8.31 23.41 7.23
N SER A 117 -7.36 23.13 6.33
CA SER A 117 -5.95 23.47 6.52
C SER A 117 -5.24 23.76 5.19
N GLU A 118 -3.92 23.98 5.25
CA GLU A 118 -3.12 24.16 4.03
C GLU A 118 -3.17 22.94 3.11
N THR A 119 -3.27 21.75 3.71
CA THR A 119 -3.16 20.45 3.04
C THR A 119 -4.47 19.68 3.02
N THR A 120 -5.51 20.11 3.75
CA THR A 120 -6.70 19.30 3.99
C THR A 120 -7.99 20.07 3.70
N TYR A 121 -8.91 19.42 2.99
CA TYR A 121 -10.24 19.92 2.72
C TYR A 121 -11.28 18.98 3.34
N ALA A 122 -12.39 19.55 3.81
CA ALA A 122 -13.62 18.85 4.09
C ALA A 122 -14.65 19.18 3.01
N PHE A 123 -15.47 18.21 2.63
CA PHE A 123 -16.58 18.45 1.72
C PHE A 123 -17.78 17.56 2.05
N SER A 124 -18.97 18.04 1.66
CA SER A 124 -20.26 17.40 1.95
C SER A 124 -21.06 17.22 0.67
N LEU A 125 -21.68 16.06 0.51
CA LEU A 125 -22.55 15.70 -0.60
C LEU A 125 -23.98 15.47 -0.11
N GLU A 126 -24.95 16.02 -0.83
CA GLU A 126 -26.36 15.65 -0.72
C GLU A 126 -26.66 14.56 -1.76
N VAL A 127 -27.12 13.40 -1.31
CA VAL A 127 -27.38 12.22 -2.14
C VAL A 127 -28.84 12.21 -2.55
N ASP A 128 -29.12 12.08 -3.85
CA ASP A 128 -30.49 12.19 -4.37
C ASP A 128 -31.46 11.16 -3.75
N ASN A 129 -31.01 9.92 -3.58
CA ASN A 129 -31.75 8.83 -2.93
C ASN A 129 -31.09 8.43 -1.60
N ARG A 130 -30.90 9.40 -0.70
CA ARG A 130 -30.12 9.22 0.55
C ARG A 130 -30.56 8.01 1.38
N GLU A 131 -31.85 7.72 1.43
CA GLU A 131 -32.45 6.60 2.16
C GLU A 131 -32.03 5.20 1.65
N GLU A 132 -31.58 5.11 0.39
CA GLU A 132 -31.08 3.87 -0.19
C GLU A 132 -29.61 3.63 0.18
N LEU A 133 -28.87 4.66 0.59
CA LEU A 133 -27.48 4.57 1.01
C LEU A 133 -27.37 4.10 2.47
N ASN A 134 -27.23 2.80 2.63
CA ASN A 134 -27.01 2.16 3.92
C ASN A 134 -25.54 1.74 4.03
N PHE A 135 -24.79 2.37 4.94
CA PHE A 135 -23.39 2.07 5.18
C PHE A 135 -23.11 1.87 6.68
N LEU A 136 -22.03 1.16 6.98
CA LEU A 136 -21.54 0.99 8.34
C LEU A 136 -20.46 2.04 8.67
N PRO A 137 -20.43 2.59 9.89
CA PRO A 137 -19.50 3.66 10.23
C PRO A 137 -18.05 3.17 10.13
N GLY A 138 -17.28 3.80 9.24
CA GLY A 138 -15.91 3.39 8.88
C GLY A 138 -15.73 3.02 7.40
N GLN A 139 -16.83 2.67 6.71
CA GLN A 139 -16.82 2.35 5.29
C GLN A 139 -16.51 3.57 4.40
N TYR A 140 -16.21 3.28 3.13
CA TYR A 140 -15.87 4.28 2.11
C TYR A 140 -16.70 4.12 0.84
N VAL A 141 -16.53 5.08 -0.07
CA VAL A 141 -17.05 5.04 -1.43
C VAL A 141 -15.95 5.40 -2.42
N ASN A 142 -16.08 4.92 -3.65
CA ASN A 142 -15.25 5.34 -4.77
C ASN A 142 -15.95 6.50 -5.50
N ILE A 143 -15.44 7.73 -5.33
CA ILE A 143 -15.98 8.93 -5.96
C ILE A 143 -15.31 9.11 -7.32
N GLU A 144 -16.12 9.27 -8.37
CA GLU A 144 -15.64 9.60 -9.71
C GLU A 144 -15.02 11.01 -9.73
N VAL A 145 -13.81 11.14 -10.27
CA VAL A 145 -13.16 12.44 -10.40
C VAL A 145 -13.72 13.15 -11.64
N PRO A 146 -14.33 14.33 -11.52
CA PRO A 146 -14.88 15.03 -12.69
C PRO A 146 -13.83 15.28 -13.76
N GLY A 147 -14.17 14.97 -15.02
CA GLY A 147 -13.29 15.18 -16.16
C GLY A 147 -12.13 14.19 -16.29
N SER A 148 -12.13 13.09 -15.54
CA SER A 148 -11.04 12.10 -15.52
C SER A 148 -11.29 10.82 -16.33
N GLU A 149 -12.28 10.81 -17.21
CA GLU A 149 -12.67 9.63 -18.00
C GLU A 149 -13.08 8.42 -17.14
N GLY A 150 -13.79 8.68 -16.04
CA GLY A 150 -14.35 7.63 -15.17
C GLY A 150 -13.40 7.11 -14.09
N GLN A 151 -12.23 7.74 -13.90
CA GLN A 151 -11.35 7.37 -12.80
C GLN A 151 -11.96 7.74 -11.46
N THR A 152 -11.74 6.90 -10.47
CA THR A 152 -12.31 7.06 -9.13
C THR A 152 -11.23 7.18 -8.07
N ARG A 153 -11.61 7.71 -6.91
CA ARG A 153 -10.80 7.75 -5.70
C ARG A 153 -11.63 7.36 -4.49
N SER A 154 -11.03 6.55 -3.62
CA SER A 154 -11.67 6.06 -2.40
C SER A 154 -11.68 7.13 -1.32
N TYR A 155 -12.84 7.40 -0.74
CA TYR A 155 -13.00 8.32 0.39
C TYR A 155 -13.92 7.72 1.44
N SER A 156 -13.39 7.57 2.66
CA SER A 156 -14.16 7.16 3.82
C SER A 156 -15.14 8.23 4.24
N PHE A 157 -16.36 7.82 4.61
CA PHE A 157 -17.32 8.73 5.21
C PHE A 157 -16.77 9.31 6.52
N SER A 158 -16.90 10.62 6.71
CA SER A 158 -16.68 11.30 8.00
C SER A 158 -17.96 11.62 8.77
N SER A 159 -19.11 11.48 8.11
CA SER A 159 -20.45 11.59 8.71
C SER A 159 -20.99 10.24 9.19
N GLY A 160 -21.90 10.27 10.16
CA GLY A 160 -22.64 9.07 10.60
C GLY A 160 -23.69 8.60 9.58
N PRO A 161 -24.10 7.31 9.62
CA PRO A 161 -25.04 6.73 8.65
C PRO A 161 -26.47 7.27 8.74
N GLU A 162 -26.81 7.97 9.81
CA GLU A 162 -28.13 8.59 10.03
C GLU A 162 -28.14 10.09 9.68
N VAL A 163 -27.00 10.65 9.28
CA VAL A 163 -26.89 12.06 8.87
C VAL A 163 -27.40 12.24 7.44
N SER A 164 -28.16 13.31 7.19
CA SER A 164 -28.80 13.58 5.90
C SER A 164 -27.80 13.82 4.76
N THR A 165 -26.72 14.54 5.03
CA THR A 165 -25.61 14.74 4.10
C THR A 165 -24.46 13.80 4.44
N VAL A 166 -23.73 13.35 3.43
CA VAL A 166 -22.51 12.57 3.63
C VAL A 166 -21.29 13.46 3.51
N SER A 167 -20.37 13.40 4.47
CA SER A 167 -19.15 14.22 4.48
C SER A 167 -17.88 13.39 4.35
N PHE A 168 -16.80 14.03 3.91
CA PHE A 168 -15.50 13.41 3.65
C PHE A 168 -14.36 14.36 4.03
N LEU A 169 -13.18 13.80 4.28
CA LEU A 169 -11.91 14.54 4.41
C LEU A 169 -10.96 14.11 3.30
N ILE A 170 -10.29 15.07 2.66
CA ILE A 170 -9.29 14.84 1.63
C ILE A 170 -8.00 15.58 1.96
N ARG A 171 -6.88 14.85 1.90
CA ARG A 171 -5.55 15.45 1.87
C ARG A 171 -5.22 15.80 0.42
N ILE A 172 -4.92 17.06 0.18
CA ILE A 172 -4.50 17.59 -1.12
C ILE A 172 -3.05 17.18 -1.36
N THR A 173 -2.84 16.51 -2.49
CA THR A 173 -1.55 16.10 -3.03
C THR A 173 -1.31 16.78 -4.36
N ASP A 174 -0.10 17.27 -4.59
CA ASP A 174 0.25 17.88 -5.87
C ASP A 174 0.23 16.82 -6.99
N GLY A 175 -0.31 17.20 -8.14
CA GLY A 175 -0.53 16.27 -9.27
C GLY A 175 -1.68 15.27 -9.08
N GLY A 176 -2.31 15.20 -7.90
CA GLY A 176 -3.46 14.31 -7.69
C GLY A 176 -4.70 14.78 -8.45
N LEU A 177 -5.39 13.88 -9.17
CA LEU A 177 -6.57 14.23 -9.96
C LEU A 177 -7.68 14.87 -9.11
N MET A 178 -8.16 14.16 -8.07
CA MET A 178 -9.18 14.69 -7.17
C MET A 178 -8.68 15.90 -6.37
N SER A 179 -7.41 15.88 -5.96
CA SER A 179 -6.75 17.00 -5.26
C SER A 179 -6.82 18.28 -6.11
N THR A 180 -6.54 18.18 -7.41
CA THR A 180 -6.58 19.28 -8.37
C THR A 180 -8.01 19.76 -8.59
N TYR A 181 -8.96 18.83 -8.77
CA TYR A 181 -10.37 19.19 -8.88
C TYR A 181 -10.86 19.96 -7.64
N MET A 182 -10.64 19.42 -6.43
CA MET A 182 -11.11 20.03 -5.19
C MET A 182 -10.47 21.40 -4.90
N ARG A 183 -9.19 21.58 -5.25
CA ARG A 183 -8.47 22.83 -5.01
C ARG A 183 -8.80 23.92 -6.03
N ASP A 184 -8.88 23.56 -7.31
CA ASP A 184 -8.82 24.53 -8.41
C ASP A 184 -10.14 24.68 -9.17
N VAL A 185 -11.03 23.68 -9.13
CA VAL A 185 -12.21 23.61 -10.01
C VAL A 185 -13.53 23.50 -9.24
N ALA A 186 -13.57 22.73 -8.16
CA ALA A 186 -14.80 22.33 -7.46
C ALA A 186 -15.62 23.52 -6.96
N GLN A 187 -16.93 23.46 -7.18
CA GLN A 187 -17.88 24.47 -6.71
C GLN A 187 -19.12 23.83 -6.10
N VAL A 188 -19.69 24.49 -5.08
CA VAL A 188 -20.99 24.10 -4.54
C VAL A 188 -22.03 24.10 -5.67
N GLY A 189 -22.76 22.99 -5.80
CA GLY A 189 -23.69 22.71 -6.90
C GLY A 189 -23.16 21.70 -7.92
N ASP A 190 -21.86 21.36 -7.90
CA ASP A 190 -21.30 20.34 -8.78
C ASP A 190 -21.93 18.97 -8.53
N ARG A 191 -22.09 18.18 -9.61
CA ARG A 191 -22.58 16.80 -9.53
C ARG A 191 -21.40 15.85 -9.41
N LEU A 192 -21.49 14.97 -8.40
CA LEU A 192 -20.49 13.94 -8.14
C LEU A 192 -21.19 12.59 -8.02
N ASN A 193 -20.67 11.61 -8.75
CA ASN A 193 -21.14 10.23 -8.67
C ASN A 193 -20.17 9.43 -7.81
N PHE A 194 -20.70 8.51 -7.01
CA PHE A 194 -19.86 7.58 -6.26
C PHE A 194 -20.48 6.19 -6.21
N THR A 195 -19.63 5.18 -6.04
CA THR A 195 -20.02 3.78 -5.89
C THR A 195 -19.69 3.30 -4.49
N GLY A 196 -20.64 2.64 -3.83
CA GLY A 196 -20.42 1.97 -2.55
C GLY A 196 -21.70 1.63 -1.80
N PRO A 197 -21.66 1.47 -0.46
CA PRO A 197 -20.45 1.53 0.37
C PRO A 197 -19.53 0.31 0.17
N MET A 198 -18.28 0.45 0.59
CA MET A 198 -17.21 -0.54 0.49
C MET A 198 -16.38 -0.55 1.78
N GLY A 199 -15.57 -1.60 1.97
CA GLY A 199 -14.67 -1.72 3.12
C GLY A 199 -15.17 -2.68 4.20
N SER A 200 -14.21 -3.35 4.84
CA SER A 200 -14.38 -4.22 6.01
C SER A 200 -14.06 -3.51 7.33
N PHE A 201 -13.44 -2.33 7.26
CA PHE A 201 -13.22 -1.44 8.39
C PHE A 201 -14.51 -0.73 8.78
N PHE A 202 -15.14 -1.17 9.87
CA PHE A 202 -16.32 -0.52 10.42
C PHE A 202 -16.49 -0.81 11.92
N LEU A 203 -17.22 0.05 12.62
CA LEU A 203 -17.55 -0.12 14.04
C LEU A 203 -18.29 -1.45 14.28
N ARG A 204 -17.67 -2.35 15.05
CA ARG A 204 -18.36 -3.52 15.61
C ARG A 204 -19.18 -3.13 16.83
N GLU A 205 -20.12 -4.00 17.20
CA GLU A 205 -20.87 -3.84 18.45
C GLU A 205 -19.88 -3.71 19.64
N PRO A 206 -19.91 -2.59 20.39
CA PRO A 206 -18.99 -2.39 21.51
C PRO A 206 -19.23 -3.44 22.60
N LYS A 207 -18.22 -4.27 22.86
CA LYS A 207 -18.25 -5.31 23.92
C LYS A 207 -17.18 -5.09 24.99
N ARG A 208 -16.28 -4.15 24.74
CA ARG A 208 -15.12 -3.80 25.57
C ARG A 208 -14.60 -2.42 25.15
N GLN A 209 -13.56 -1.97 25.84
CA GLN A 209 -12.90 -0.70 25.53
C GLN A 209 -12.43 -0.64 24.07
N SER A 210 -12.52 0.54 23.47
CA SER A 210 -12.00 0.79 22.12
C SER A 210 -10.87 1.82 22.12
N LEU A 211 -9.79 1.51 21.41
CA LEU A 211 -8.72 2.44 21.10
C LEU A 211 -8.76 2.78 19.61
N LEU A 212 -9.08 4.03 19.30
CA LEU A 212 -9.12 4.57 17.95
C LEU A 212 -7.78 5.24 17.66
N LEU A 213 -7.21 4.99 16.48
CA LEU A 213 -5.93 5.55 16.06
C LEU A 213 -6.08 6.16 14.66
N ALA A 214 -5.87 7.46 14.55
CA ALA A 214 -5.96 8.18 13.27
C ALA A 214 -4.59 8.73 12.85
N GLY A 215 -4.27 8.59 11.55
CA GLY A 215 -3.15 9.27 10.90
C GLY A 215 -3.64 10.24 9.83
N GLY A 216 -3.43 11.54 10.01
CA GLY A 216 -3.83 12.56 9.02
C GLY A 216 -5.33 12.51 8.70
N THR A 217 -5.70 12.33 7.43
CA THR A 217 -7.12 12.19 7.03
C THR A 217 -7.73 10.83 7.35
N GLY A 218 -6.95 9.88 7.88
CA GLY A 218 -7.48 8.66 8.51
C GLY A 218 -8.40 8.94 9.71
N LEU A 219 -8.50 10.21 10.13
CA LEU A 219 -9.55 10.70 11.03
C LEU A 219 -10.97 10.50 10.47
N ALA A 220 -11.17 10.58 9.15
CA ALA A 220 -12.50 10.54 8.54
C ALA A 220 -13.36 9.34 8.98
N PRO A 221 -12.95 8.07 8.77
CA PRO A 221 -13.79 6.95 9.19
C PRO A 221 -14.02 6.91 10.71
N LEU A 222 -13.08 7.42 11.52
CA LEU A 222 -13.24 7.48 12.97
C LEU A 222 -14.28 8.54 13.40
N LEU A 223 -14.41 9.66 12.67
CA LEU A 223 -15.50 10.61 12.91
C LEU A 223 -16.87 9.98 12.61
N SER A 224 -16.98 9.14 11.58
CA SER A 224 -18.20 8.38 11.30
C SER A 224 -18.53 7.41 12.44
N ILE A 225 -17.52 6.71 12.96
CA ILE A 225 -17.64 5.84 14.14
C ILE A 225 -18.13 6.64 15.36
N LEU A 226 -17.51 7.78 15.66
CA LEU A 226 -17.90 8.64 16.79
C LEU A 226 -19.34 9.16 16.65
N GLU A 227 -19.77 9.60 15.46
CA GLU A 227 -21.16 10.02 15.26
C GLU A 227 -22.15 8.87 15.51
N LYS A 228 -21.81 7.62 15.15
CA LYS A 228 -22.68 6.47 15.47
C LYS A 228 -22.72 6.15 16.96
N LEU A 229 -21.64 6.38 17.69
CA LEU A 229 -21.59 6.20 19.13
C LEU A 229 -22.42 7.23 19.88
N VAL A 230 -22.73 8.38 19.27
CA VAL A 230 -23.63 9.35 19.88
C VAL A 230 -25.03 8.73 20.07
N GLY A 231 -25.50 8.72 21.31
CA GLY A 231 -26.82 8.18 21.65
C GLY A 231 -26.89 6.64 21.70
N MET A 232 -25.77 5.95 21.44
CA MET A 232 -25.64 4.52 21.70
C MET A 232 -25.48 4.30 23.21
N ASP A 233 -26.18 3.30 23.75
CA ASP A 233 -25.93 2.82 25.12
C ASP A 233 -24.63 2.01 25.11
N ASN A 234 -23.51 2.71 25.29
CA ASN A 234 -22.18 2.12 25.33
C ASN A 234 -21.56 2.34 26.71
N ALA A 235 -21.42 1.27 27.48
CA ALA A 235 -20.78 1.30 28.80
C ALA A 235 -19.25 1.25 28.73
N HIS A 236 -18.66 1.08 27.54
CA HIS A 236 -17.23 0.88 27.37
C HIS A 236 -16.50 2.17 26.97
N PRO A 237 -15.37 2.50 27.62
CA PRO A 237 -14.59 3.68 27.26
C PRO A 237 -14.11 3.65 25.80
N VAL A 238 -13.99 4.83 25.21
CA VAL A 238 -13.45 5.01 23.86
C VAL A 238 -12.38 6.08 23.93
N HIS A 239 -11.17 5.76 23.50
CA HIS A 239 -10.08 6.74 23.44
C HIS A 239 -9.54 6.86 22.03
N LEU A 240 -9.36 8.08 21.53
CA LEU A 240 -8.76 8.37 20.23
C LEU A 240 -7.36 8.95 20.40
N ILE A 241 -6.35 8.40 19.72
CA ILE A 241 -5.06 9.06 19.53
C ILE A 241 -4.96 9.51 18.06
N TYR A 242 -4.97 10.83 17.85
CA TYR A 242 -4.93 11.45 16.54
C TYR A 242 -3.53 11.98 16.22
N GLY A 243 -2.81 11.29 15.34
CA GLY A 243 -1.46 11.63 14.90
C GLY A 243 -1.43 12.37 13.57
N VAL A 244 -0.60 13.41 13.49
CA VAL A 244 -0.32 14.16 12.25
C VAL A 244 1.15 14.54 12.15
N ASN A 245 1.61 14.97 10.97
CA ASN A 245 3.02 15.37 10.77
C ASN A 245 3.31 16.77 11.31
N THR A 246 2.44 17.74 11.03
CA THR A 246 2.62 19.16 11.38
C THR A 246 1.39 19.72 12.09
N ASP A 247 1.54 20.83 12.81
CA ASP A 247 0.43 21.48 13.53
C ASP A 247 -0.74 21.86 12.61
N THR A 248 -0.43 22.25 11.36
CA THR A 248 -1.43 22.60 10.34
C THR A 248 -2.29 21.41 9.91
N ASP A 249 -1.83 20.18 10.12
CA ASP A 249 -2.57 18.98 9.74
C ASP A 249 -3.57 18.53 10.84
N LEU A 250 -3.54 19.14 12.03
CA LEU A 250 -4.57 18.93 13.07
C LEU A 250 -5.86 19.65 12.68
N VAL A 251 -6.84 18.89 12.21
CA VAL A 251 -8.13 19.41 11.74
C VAL A 251 -9.29 18.80 12.53
N GLU A 252 -10.48 19.42 12.43
CA GLU A 252 -11.73 18.94 13.06
C GLU A 252 -11.66 18.79 14.60
N LEU A 253 -10.76 19.54 15.26
CA LEU A 253 -10.61 19.50 16.73
C LEU A 253 -11.89 19.95 17.45
N ASP A 254 -12.59 20.97 16.95
CA ASP A 254 -13.87 21.41 17.53
C ASP A 254 -14.95 20.32 17.43
N VAL A 255 -14.91 19.49 16.38
CA VAL A 255 -15.82 18.36 16.21
C VAL A 255 -15.48 17.26 17.20
N LEU A 256 -14.19 16.95 17.40
CA LEU A 256 -13.75 16.01 18.43
C LEU A 256 -14.16 16.47 19.83
N GLU A 257 -14.02 17.75 20.14
CA GLU A 257 -14.47 18.27 21.44
C GLU A 257 -16.00 18.28 21.61
N ASN A 258 -16.76 18.42 20.53
CA ASN A 258 -18.20 18.22 20.61
C ASN A 258 -18.55 16.75 20.98
N TYR A 259 -17.78 15.77 20.49
CA TYR A 259 -17.98 14.37 20.84
C TYR A 259 -17.65 14.06 22.30
N THR A 260 -16.66 14.72 22.91
CA THR A 260 -16.34 14.51 24.35
C THR A 260 -17.52 14.90 25.24
N ALA A 261 -18.35 15.85 24.80
CA ALA A 261 -19.57 16.24 25.49
C ALA A 261 -20.79 15.34 25.20
N ARG A 262 -20.80 14.61 24.07
CA ARG A 262 -21.96 13.82 23.59
C ARG A 262 -21.83 12.31 23.84
N ILE A 263 -20.61 11.81 24.07
CA ILE A 263 -20.32 10.38 24.23
C ILE A 263 -19.70 10.18 25.62
N GLU A 264 -20.42 9.48 26.49
CA GLU A 264 -19.91 9.14 27.83
C GLU A 264 -18.66 8.25 27.70
N GLY A 265 -17.59 8.60 28.41
CA GLY A 265 -16.34 7.85 28.37
C GLY A 265 -15.50 8.05 27.11
N PHE A 266 -15.86 8.98 26.21
CA PHE A 266 -15.00 9.37 25.10
C PHE A 266 -13.94 10.38 25.53
N SER A 267 -12.70 10.17 25.08
CA SER A 267 -11.59 11.10 25.23
C SER A 267 -10.67 11.01 24.01
N PHE A 268 -9.86 12.04 23.79
CA PHE A 268 -8.86 11.98 22.73
C PHE A 268 -7.58 12.74 23.07
N ASP A 269 -6.52 12.37 22.38
CA ASP A 269 -5.22 13.02 22.40
C ASP A 269 -4.79 13.38 20.97
N THR A 270 -4.08 14.49 20.81
CA THR A 270 -3.45 14.88 19.55
C THR A 270 -1.95 14.73 19.65
N VAL A 271 -1.32 14.17 18.62
CA VAL A 271 0.13 13.93 18.55
C VAL A 271 0.67 14.53 17.27
N VAL A 272 1.73 15.34 17.38
CA VAL A 272 2.37 15.96 16.21
C VAL A 272 3.80 15.45 16.03
N GLY A 273 4.11 14.95 14.83
CA GLY A 273 5.40 14.36 14.49
C GLY A 273 6.55 15.37 14.49
N ASP A 274 6.30 16.62 14.11
CA ASP A 274 7.31 17.67 14.09
C ASP A 274 7.87 17.95 15.51
N PRO A 275 9.17 17.73 15.77
CA PRO A 275 9.78 18.01 17.07
C PRO A 275 9.68 19.50 17.47
N ASN A 276 9.54 20.41 16.49
CA ASN A 276 9.41 21.85 16.71
C ASN A 276 7.99 22.32 16.95
N SER A 277 7.00 21.42 16.87
CA SER A 277 5.59 21.72 17.14
C SER A 277 5.37 22.34 18.53
N ALA A 278 4.29 23.12 18.68
CA ALA A 278 3.84 23.60 19.98
C ALA A 278 2.91 22.60 20.71
N ALA A 279 2.57 21.46 20.10
CA ALA A 279 1.68 20.46 20.65
C ALA A 279 2.22 19.84 21.95
N ALA A 280 1.29 19.49 22.83
CA ALA A 280 1.60 18.89 24.13
C ALA A 280 2.25 17.50 23.98
N LYS A 281 1.74 16.68 23.06
CA LYS A 281 2.27 15.36 22.72
C LYS A 281 2.94 15.41 21.34
N LYS A 282 4.21 15.01 21.29
CA LYS A 282 5.05 15.03 20.08
C LYS A 282 5.53 13.63 19.70
N GLY A 283 5.90 13.42 18.44
CA GLY A 283 6.37 12.14 17.92
C GLY A 283 5.25 11.35 17.25
N TYR A 284 5.16 10.06 17.51
CA TYR A 284 4.22 9.16 16.86
C TYR A 284 3.16 8.66 17.85
N VAL A 285 2.00 8.23 17.34
CA VAL A 285 0.89 7.74 18.19
C VAL A 285 1.33 6.63 19.16
N THR A 286 2.25 5.76 18.74
CA THR A 286 2.80 4.67 19.55
C THR A 286 3.58 5.15 20.76
N ASN A 287 4.16 6.37 20.73
CA ASN A 287 4.86 6.93 21.88
C ASN A 287 3.92 7.34 23.02
N HIS A 288 2.60 7.43 22.75
CA HIS A 288 1.59 7.94 23.68
C HIS A 288 0.56 6.88 24.06
N PHE A 289 0.90 5.60 23.89
CA PHE A 289 0.10 4.52 24.44
C PHE A 289 0.27 4.49 25.96
N GLU A 290 -0.85 4.64 26.67
CA GLU A 290 -0.88 4.49 28.11
C GLU A 290 -1.46 3.11 28.46
N PRO A 291 -1.04 2.46 29.57
CA PRO A 291 -1.54 1.14 29.95
C PRO A 291 -3.08 1.06 30.00
N GLN A 292 -3.72 2.15 30.44
CA GLN A 292 -5.17 2.25 30.48
C GLN A 292 -5.82 2.17 29.10
N HIS A 293 -5.17 2.63 28.03
CA HIS A 293 -5.69 2.57 26.65
C HIS A 293 -5.70 1.14 26.09
N LEU A 294 -4.79 0.28 26.58
CA LEU A 294 -4.58 -1.06 26.06
C LEU A 294 -5.30 -2.15 26.89
N ALA A 295 -5.75 -1.82 28.11
CA ALA A 295 -6.54 -2.70 28.98
C ALA A 295 -5.96 -4.12 29.10
N GLU A 296 -4.63 -4.25 29.22
CA GLU A 296 -3.91 -5.53 29.27
C GLU A 296 -4.21 -6.47 28.08
N GLY A 297 -4.59 -5.91 26.93
CA GLY A 297 -4.99 -6.63 25.72
C GLY A 297 -6.50 -6.84 25.58
N ASP A 298 -7.32 -6.53 26.60
CA ASP A 298 -8.80 -6.54 26.50
C ASP A 298 -9.36 -5.26 25.85
N VAL A 299 -8.86 -4.98 24.64
CA VAL A 299 -9.20 -3.79 23.85
C VAL A 299 -9.48 -4.17 22.40
N ASP A 300 -10.43 -3.48 21.78
CA ASP A 300 -10.62 -3.47 20.34
C ASP A 300 -9.93 -2.23 19.74
N ILE A 301 -8.95 -2.44 18.87
CA ILE A 301 -8.19 -1.36 18.22
C ILE A 301 -8.77 -1.10 16.82
N TYR A 302 -9.03 0.17 16.52
CA TYR A 302 -9.44 0.64 15.20
C TYR A 302 -8.42 1.66 14.68
N LEU A 303 -7.69 1.30 13.63
CA LEU A 303 -6.58 2.10 13.12
C LEU A 303 -6.78 2.49 11.65
N CYS A 304 -6.82 3.79 11.36
CA CYS A 304 -6.87 4.27 9.99
C CYS A 304 -5.79 5.32 9.73
N GLY A 305 -5.01 5.14 8.66
CA GLY A 305 -3.94 6.05 8.32
C GLY A 305 -3.07 5.57 7.15
N PRO A 306 -1.91 6.21 6.94
CA PRO A 306 -0.99 5.80 5.89
C PRO A 306 -0.34 4.45 6.23
N PRO A 307 0.04 3.62 5.23
CA PRO A 307 0.60 2.28 5.47
C PRO A 307 1.76 2.24 6.50
N PRO A 308 2.73 3.17 6.50
CA PRO A 308 3.81 3.16 7.51
C PRO A 308 3.32 3.29 8.95
N MET A 309 2.20 3.99 9.19
CA MET A 309 1.62 4.10 10.53
C MET A 309 0.99 2.78 10.97
N VAL A 310 0.28 2.10 10.06
CA VAL A 310 -0.34 0.79 10.34
C VAL A 310 0.72 -0.22 10.74
N GLU A 311 1.79 -0.32 9.96
CA GLU A 311 2.89 -1.24 10.26
C GLU A 311 3.67 -0.84 11.51
N GLY A 312 3.86 0.47 11.74
CA GLY A 312 4.51 0.98 12.95
C GLY A 312 3.76 0.61 14.23
N VAL A 313 2.43 0.69 14.23
CA VAL A 313 1.60 0.27 15.37
C VAL A 313 1.65 -1.25 15.56
N ARG A 314 1.54 -2.04 14.49
CA ARG A 314 1.63 -3.51 14.57
C ARG A 314 2.94 -3.96 15.22
N ARG A 315 4.08 -3.47 14.71
CA ARG A 315 5.42 -3.79 15.25
C ARG A 315 5.58 -3.34 16.69
N HIS A 316 5.01 -2.20 17.06
CA HIS A 316 5.07 -1.72 18.45
C HIS A 316 4.30 -2.64 19.40
N LEU A 317 3.07 -3.04 19.05
CA LEU A 317 2.27 -3.96 19.86
C LEU A 317 2.97 -5.33 20.02
N GLU A 318 3.56 -5.84 18.94
CA GLU A 318 4.32 -7.08 18.96
C GLU A 318 5.58 -6.99 19.85
N GLY A 319 6.34 -5.90 19.72
CA GLY A 319 7.54 -5.66 20.53
C GLY A 319 7.25 -5.55 22.03
N GLU A 320 6.08 -5.02 22.40
CA GLU A 320 5.60 -4.95 23.79
C GLU A 320 4.89 -6.24 24.24
N GLY A 321 4.70 -7.23 23.36
CA GLY A 321 4.00 -8.47 23.65
C GLY A 321 2.51 -8.31 23.91
N ILE A 322 1.90 -7.22 23.43
CA ILE A 322 0.49 -6.89 23.65
C ILE A 322 -0.35 -7.44 22.50
N LYS A 323 -1.33 -8.29 22.85
CA LYS A 323 -2.27 -8.86 21.88
C LYS A 323 -3.67 -8.30 22.15
N PRO A 324 -4.15 -7.32 21.36
CA PRO A 324 -5.53 -6.85 21.47
C PRO A 324 -6.51 -7.98 21.14
N GLN A 325 -7.74 -7.90 21.65
CA GLN A 325 -8.79 -8.87 21.30
C GLN A 325 -9.12 -8.79 19.81
N ASN A 326 -9.23 -7.57 19.30
CA ASN A 326 -9.43 -7.33 17.88
C ASN A 326 -8.56 -6.15 17.42
N PHE A 327 -8.04 -6.27 16.20
CA PHE A 327 -7.24 -5.24 15.55
C PHE A 327 -7.79 -5.00 14.14
N TYR A 328 -8.60 -3.96 13.99
CA TYR A 328 -9.17 -3.53 12.73
C TYR A 328 -8.36 -2.38 12.16
N PHE A 329 -8.04 -2.44 10.87
CA PHE A 329 -7.28 -1.37 10.24
C PHE A 329 -7.73 -1.08 8.81
N GLU A 330 -7.45 0.14 8.37
CA GLU A 330 -7.65 0.63 7.01
C GLU A 330 -6.41 1.42 6.56
N LYS A 331 -5.88 1.10 5.37
CA LYS A 331 -4.66 1.71 4.83
C LYS A 331 -5.02 2.68 3.70
N PHE A 332 -4.72 3.96 3.87
CA PHE A 332 -4.89 4.93 2.80
C PHE A 332 -3.66 4.91 1.88
N ALA A 333 -3.67 3.98 0.92
CA ALA A 333 -2.69 3.95 -0.16
C ALA A 333 -2.92 5.10 -1.14
N LEU A 334 -1.85 5.68 -1.68
CA LEU A 334 -1.97 6.62 -2.78
C LEU A 334 -2.45 5.85 -4.01
N ALA A 335 -3.60 6.25 -4.57
CA ALA A 335 -4.19 5.59 -5.73
C ALA A 335 -3.30 5.75 -6.97
N VAL A 336 -2.79 4.61 -7.48
CA VAL A 336 -2.19 4.46 -8.82
C VAL A 336 -3.29 4.66 -9.87
N LEU A 337 -2.98 5.38 -10.96
CA LEU A 337 -3.92 5.59 -12.08
C LEU A 337 -4.03 4.29 -12.90
N PRO A 338 -5.24 3.84 -13.29
CA PRO A 338 -5.39 2.85 -14.36
C PRO A 338 -5.12 3.51 -15.71
N ASP A 339 -4.35 2.85 -16.57
CA ASP A 339 -4.17 3.27 -17.95
C ASP A 339 -5.51 3.33 -18.70
N ALA A 340 -5.69 4.38 -19.50
CA ALA A 340 -6.77 4.46 -20.47
C ALA A 340 -6.64 3.31 -21.48
N ALA A 341 -7.74 2.61 -21.74
CA ALA A 341 -7.78 1.53 -22.72
C ALA A 341 -7.21 2.01 -24.07
N PRO A 342 -6.29 1.25 -24.71
CA PRO A 342 -5.74 1.66 -25.98
C PRO A 342 -6.87 1.74 -27.02
N ALA A 343 -6.96 2.90 -27.66
CA ALA A 343 -7.80 3.11 -28.82
C ALA A 343 -7.53 2.01 -29.84
N THR A 344 -8.60 1.42 -30.36
CA THR A 344 -8.57 0.43 -31.43
C THR A 344 -7.84 0.99 -32.65
N GLU A 345 -6.57 0.64 -32.82
CA GLU A 345 -5.88 0.72 -34.10
C GLU A 345 -5.95 -0.63 -34.81
N VAL A 346 -6.25 -0.54 -36.10
CA VAL A 346 -6.51 -1.64 -37.02
C VAL A 346 -5.24 -2.48 -37.18
N ALA A 347 -5.35 -3.77 -36.86
CA ALA A 347 -4.29 -4.75 -37.03
C ALA A 347 -3.78 -4.81 -38.48
N ALA A 348 -2.47 -4.65 -38.64
CA ALA A 348 -1.72 -5.18 -39.78
C ALA A 348 -1.01 -6.48 -39.34
N PRO A 349 -0.96 -7.51 -40.19
CA PRO A 349 -0.52 -8.85 -39.78
C PRO A 349 1.01 -8.92 -39.71
N VAL A 350 1.54 -9.41 -38.59
CA VAL A 350 2.96 -9.78 -38.47
C VAL A 350 3.07 -11.30 -38.26
N GLU A 351 3.92 -11.90 -39.08
CA GLU A 351 4.22 -13.32 -39.19
C GLU A 351 4.82 -13.94 -37.91
N GLN A 352 4.67 -15.27 -37.86
CA GLN A 352 5.15 -16.19 -36.84
C GLN A 352 6.66 -16.01 -36.53
N ALA A 353 6.99 -15.93 -35.24
CA ALA A 353 8.33 -16.21 -34.71
C ALA A 353 8.25 -17.28 -33.62
N GLU A 354 9.22 -18.18 -33.65
CA GLU A 354 9.22 -19.52 -33.07
C GLU A 354 9.35 -19.55 -31.53
N ALA A 355 8.72 -20.56 -30.93
CA ALA A 355 8.84 -20.86 -29.51
C ALA A 355 10.22 -21.43 -29.16
N VAL A 356 10.93 -20.77 -28.25
CA VAL A 356 12.13 -21.33 -27.62
C VAL A 356 11.70 -22.13 -26.38
N VAL A 357 11.95 -23.43 -26.43
CA VAL A 357 11.68 -24.41 -25.38
C VAL A 357 12.73 -24.26 -24.28
N ALA A 358 12.34 -23.78 -23.10
CA ALA A 358 13.16 -23.91 -21.90
C ALA A 358 12.99 -25.31 -21.31
N ARG A 359 14.11 -26.02 -21.22
CA ARG A 359 14.23 -27.43 -20.84
C ARG A 359 14.30 -27.53 -19.32
N ALA A 360 13.47 -28.40 -18.74
CA ALA A 360 13.50 -28.75 -17.32
C ALA A 360 14.89 -29.28 -16.93
N VAL A 361 15.42 -28.77 -15.82
CA VAL A 361 16.50 -29.40 -15.05
C VAL A 361 15.94 -29.72 -13.67
N THR A 362 15.74 -31.00 -13.43
CA THR A 362 15.48 -31.57 -12.11
C THR A 362 16.82 -31.92 -11.48
N GLU A 363 17.14 -31.30 -10.35
CA GLU A 363 17.98 -31.91 -9.31
C GLU A 363 17.69 -31.18 -7.99
N TYR A 364 17.29 -31.97 -6.99
CA TYR A 364 16.88 -31.54 -5.65
C TYR A 364 18.09 -31.81 -4.75
N GLU A 365 18.76 -30.76 -4.29
CA GLU A 365 19.71 -30.83 -3.17
C GLU A 365 19.17 -29.99 -2.02
N ILE A 366 18.94 -30.64 -0.89
CA ILE A 366 18.63 -29.99 0.38
C ILE A 366 19.94 -29.42 0.90
N GLY A 367 20.12 -28.11 0.75
CA GLY A 367 21.23 -27.33 1.31
C GLY A 367 20.66 -26.05 1.91
N GLU A 368 21.14 -25.67 3.10
CA GLU A 368 20.73 -24.50 3.86
C GLU A 368 20.61 -23.25 2.98
N GLU A 369 19.41 -22.65 2.89
CA GLU A 369 19.14 -21.49 2.04
C GLU A 369 19.93 -20.26 2.52
N HIS A 370 21.04 -19.98 1.86
CA HIS A 370 21.69 -18.67 1.84
C HIS A 370 21.02 -17.73 0.80
N ALA A 371 19.68 -17.65 0.78
CA ALA A 371 18.97 -16.69 -0.07
C ALA A 371 18.85 -15.34 0.67
N THR A 372 19.91 -14.53 0.69
CA THR A 372 19.94 -13.30 1.53
C THR A 372 20.27 -11.97 0.83
N PHE A 373 20.76 -11.98 -0.41
CA PHE A 373 20.89 -10.76 -1.25
C PHE A 373 21.22 -11.10 -2.72
N GLN A 374 21.82 -12.27 -2.98
CA GLN A 374 22.27 -12.66 -4.31
C GLN A 374 21.13 -12.64 -5.35
N ALA A 375 19.94 -13.11 -4.98
CA ALA A 375 18.76 -13.12 -5.85
C ALA A 375 18.32 -11.71 -6.26
N GLN A 376 18.37 -10.72 -5.36
CA GLN A 376 18.04 -9.33 -5.67
C GLN A 376 19.08 -8.70 -6.61
N PHE A 377 20.36 -8.99 -6.42
CA PHE A 377 21.42 -8.54 -7.33
C PHE A 377 21.30 -9.21 -8.72
N ASP A 378 20.95 -10.50 -8.78
CA ASP A 378 20.64 -11.19 -10.04
C ASP A 378 19.43 -10.62 -10.78
N ALA A 379 18.36 -10.32 -10.04
CA ALA A 379 17.19 -9.67 -10.61
C ALA A 379 17.52 -8.26 -11.13
N ARG A 380 18.35 -7.49 -10.40
CA ARG A 380 18.82 -6.16 -10.83
C ARG A 380 19.63 -6.25 -12.11
N MET A 381 20.60 -7.17 -12.17
CA MET A 381 21.39 -7.40 -13.37
C MET A 381 20.51 -7.79 -14.56
N ALA A 382 19.51 -8.66 -14.38
CA ALA A 382 18.60 -9.05 -15.45
C ALA A 382 17.81 -7.86 -16.01
N LEU A 383 17.32 -6.99 -15.14
CA LEU A 383 16.64 -5.75 -15.54
C LEU A 383 17.60 -4.80 -16.25
N GLU A 384 18.80 -4.58 -15.73
CA GLU A 384 19.81 -3.70 -16.33
C GLU A 384 20.23 -4.17 -17.73
N LEU A 385 20.43 -5.48 -17.91
CA LEU A 385 20.70 -6.06 -19.23
C LEU A 385 19.55 -5.82 -20.21
N ALA A 386 18.29 -5.85 -19.75
CA ALA A 386 17.14 -5.51 -20.59
C ALA A 386 17.07 -4.01 -20.89
N ILE A 387 17.39 -3.15 -19.92
CA ILE A 387 17.43 -1.69 -20.11
C ILE A 387 18.49 -1.27 -21.10
N VAL A 388 19.65 -1.94 -21.13
CA VAL A 388 20.67 -1.70 -22.16
C VAL A 388 20.08 -1.87 -23.56
N GLU A 389 19.31 -2.94 -23.81
CA GLU A 389 18.67 -3.16 -25.12
C GLU A 389 17.67 -2.05 -25.48
N LEU A 390 17.02 -1.46 -24.48
CA LEU A 390 16.03 -0.40 -24.67
C LEU A 390 16.63 1.00 -24.84
N THR A 391 17.83 1.24 -24.31
CA THR A 391 18.46 2.57 -24.26
C THR A 391 19.64 2.73 -25.21
N MET A 392 20.26 1.63 -25.66
CA MET A 392 21.44 1.68 -26.53
C MET A 392 21.17 2.44 -27.83
N GLY A 393 22.00 3.46 -28.10
CA GLY A 393 21.86 4.35 -29.26
C GLY A 393 20.66 5.32 -29.19
N ARG A 394 19.94 5.39 -28.06
CA ARG A 394 18.75 6.25 -27.87
C ARG A 394 18.95 7.39 -26.88
N LEU A 395 20.04 7.38 -26.11
CA LEU A 395 20.38 8.48 -25.18
C LEU A 395 20.86 9.72 -25.95
N THR A 396 20.44 10.89 -25.50
CA THR A 396 20.96 12.18 -25.99
C THR A 396 22.38 12.45 -25.50
N GLU A 397 23.12 13.36 -26.16
CA GLU A 397 24.45 13.77 -25.68
C GLU A 397 24.41 14.33 -24.25
N GLN A 398 23.34 15.03 -23.88
CA GLN A 398 23.13 15.52 -22.53
C GLN A 398 22.95 14.38 -21.54
N GLN A 399 22.13 13.38 -21.87
CA GLN A 399 21.91 12.20 -21.03
C GLN A 399 23.18 11.34 -20.89
N LEU A 400 23.97 11.19 -21.96
CA LEU A 400 25.28 10.52 -21.88
C LEU A 400 26.25 11.28 -20.97
N GLY A 401 26.25 12.61 -21.03
CA GLY A 401 27.02 13.46 -20.12
C GLY A 401 26.60 13.31 -18.66
N GLU A 402 25.29 13.26 -18.40
CA GLU A 402 24.73 13.04 -17.06
C GLU A 402 25.07 11.64 -16.53
N PHE A 403 24.95 10.61 -17.36
CA PHE A 403 25.30 9.24 -17.01
C PHE A 403 26.77 9.11 -16.57
N LYS A 404 27.66 9.80 -17.30
CA LYS A 404 29.08 9.88 -16.96
C LYS A 404 29.34 10.59 -15.64
N ILE A 405 28.65 11.71 -15.40
CA ILE A 405 28.79 12.47 -14.14
C ILE A 405 28.37 11.60 -12.95
N LEU A 406 27.29 10.82 -13.08
CA LEU A 406 26.83 9.91 -12.03
C LEU A 406 27.87 8.82 -11.72
N ALA A 407 28.49 8.21 -12.74
CA ALA A 407 29.59 7.26 -12.56
C ALA A 407 30.79 7.89 -11.83
N GLU A 408 31.19 9.11 -12.22
CA GLU A 408 32.30 9.83 -11.58
C GLU A 408 31.98 10.25 -10.13
N ILE A 409 30.72 10.57 -9.82
CA ILE A 409 30.28 10.90 -8.46
C ILE A 409 30.34 9.65 -7.58
N ALA A 410 29.81 8.52 -8.05
CA ALA A 410 29.89 7.25 -7.33
C ALA A 410 31.35 6.86 -7.05
N GLY A 411 32.22 6.93 -8.05
CA GLY A 411 33.65 6.64 -7.90
C GLY A 411 34.38 7.55 -6.89
N LYS A 412 34.00 8.82 -6.73
CA LYS A 412 34.62 9.75 -5.76
C LYS A 412 34.36 9.38 -4.30
N THR A 413 33.36 8.54 -4.04
CA THR A 413 33.08 8.03 -2.70
C THR A 413 33.95 6.81 -2.34
N LEU A 414 34.88 6.43 -3.22
CA LEU A 414 35.83 5.34 -3.06
C LEU A 414 37.30 5.83 -3.13
N ASP A 415 38.19 5.13 -2.41
CA ASP A 415 39.65 5.28 -2.47
C ASP A 415 40.28 3.90 -2.72
N GLY A 416 40.34 3.51 -4.00
CA GLY A 416 40.69 2.16 -4.41
C GLY A 416 39.67 1.14 -3.87
N GLU A 417 40.15 0.11 -3.17
CA GLU A 417 39.31 -0.93 -2.57
C GLU A 417 38.65 -0.51 -1.25
N LYS A 418 38.41 0.78 -1.01
CA LYS A 418 37.86 1.27 0.26
C LYS A 418 36.77 2.32 0.07
N PHE A 419 35.76 2.26 0.93
CA PHE A 419 34.78 3.33 1.05
C PHE A 419 35.40 4.55 1.74
N VAL A 420 35.32 5.72 1.09
CA VAL A 420 35.49 7.02 1.77
C VAL A 420 34.25 7.29 2.62
N ASN A 421 33.07 6.96 2.09
CA ASN A 421 31.78 7.04 2.78
C ASN A 421 30.80 6.00 2.19
N ALA A 422 30.49 4.94 2.93
CA ALA A 422 29.64 3.83 2.45
C ALA A 422 28.17 4.23 2.26
N ASP A 423 27.63 5.12 3.10
CA ASP A 423 26.25 5.62 2.97
C ASP A 423 26.11 6.48 1.70
N GLU A 424 27.09 7.35 1.46
CA GLU A 424 27.13 8.21 0.26
C GLU A 424 27.40 7.40 -1.02
N PHE A 425 28.26 6.36 -0.95
CA PHE A 425 28.43 5.41 -2.05
C PHE A 425 27.10 4.73 -2.39
N THR A 426 26.35 4.25 -1.39
CA THR A 426 25.08 3.54 -1.64
C THR A 426 24.07 4.42 -2.39
N VAL A 427 23.94 5.69 -1.99
CA VAL A 427 23.05 6.66 -2.65
C VAL A 427 23.52 7.00 -4.06
N THR A 428 24.81 7.28 -4.23
CA THR A 428 25.36 7.71 -5.53
C THR A 428 25.45 6.55 -6.53
N ASN A 429 25.73 5.34 -6.06
CA ASN A 429 25.65 4.11 -6.83
C ASN A 429 24.20 3.85 -7.29
N ASP A 430 23.21 3.99 -6.43
CA ASP A 430 21.81 3.80 -6.83
C ASP A 430 21.40 4.78 -7.94
N ALA A 431 21.72 6.07 -7.77
CA ALA A 431 21.43 7.09 -8.77
C ALA A 431 22.06 6.79 -10.15
N PHE A 432 23.28 6.20 -10.18
CA PHE A 432 23.90 5.77 -11.43
C PHE A 432 23.11 4.68 -12.14
N HIS A 433 22.64 3.66 -11.40
CA HIS A 433 21.94 2.53 -11.98
C HIS A 433 20.47 2.82 -12.31
N GLU A 434 19.79 3.60 -11.48
CA GLU A 434 18.42 4.07 -11.74
C GLU A 434 18.32 4.92 -13.00
N PHE A 435 19.36 5.71 -13.31
CA PHE A 435 19.37 6.67 -14.42
C PHE A 435 18.91 6.10 -15.76
N LEU A 436 19.38 4.90 -16.12
CA LEU A 436 19.00 4.28 -17.39
C LEU A 436 17.51 3.86 -17.40
N PHE A 437 16.95 3.47 -16.26
CA PHE A 437 15.52 3.18 -16.12
C PHE A 437 14.69 4.45 -16.28
N THR A 438 15.14 5.56 -15.68
CA THR A 438 14.51 6.88 -15.85
C THR A 438 14.54 7.30 -17.33
N CYS A 439 15.66 7.08 -18.03
CA CYS A 439 15.79 7.42 -19.44
C CYS A 439 14.86 6.64 -20.37
N VAL A 440 14.40 5.44 -19.96
CA VAL A 440 13.44 4.64 -20.74
C VAL A 440 12.04 5.28 -20.71
N GLY A 441 11.72 6.02 -19.64
CA GLY A 441 10.38 6.58 -19.44
C GLY A 441 9.29 5.53 -19.25
N ASN A 442 9.66 4.29 -18.91
CA ASN A 442 8.74 3.20 -18.60
C ASN A 442 8.68 3.01 -17.08
N GLU A 443 7.61 3.51 -16.47
CA GLU A 443 7.43 3.51 -15.02
C GLU A 443 7.37 2.10 -14.42
N HIS A 444 6.91 1.09 -15.17
CA HIS A 444 6.90 -0.30 -14.69
C HIS A 444 8.30 -0.89 -14.57
N LEU A 445 9.20 -0.57 -15.52
CA LEU A 445 10.58 -1.02 -15.45
C LEU A 445 11.35 -0.31 -14.32
N LEU A 446 11.07 0.98 -14.11
CA LEU A 446 11.62 1.72 -12.97
C LEU A 446 11.07 1.19 -11.62
N GLN A 447 9.78 0.86 -11.56
CA GLN A 447 9.17 0.23 -10.39
C GLN A 447 9.73 -1.17 -10.15
N ALA A 448 9.95 -1.97 -11.19
CA ALA A 448 10.58 -3.28 -11.07
C ALA A 448 12.00 -3.18 -10.52
N TYR A 449 12.78 -2.18 -10.95
CA TYR A 449 14.12 -1.89 -10.42
C TYR A 449 14.06 -1.46 -8.93
N THR A 450 13.23 -0.48 -8.61
CA THR A 450 13.14 0.09 -7.25
C THR A 450 12.62 -0.93 -6.21
N ARG A 451 11.71 -1.83 -6.60
CA ARG A 451 11.19 -2.92 -5.74
C ARG A 451 12.24 -3.95 -5.34
N LEU A 452 13.40 -3.99 -5.99
CA LEU A 452 14.48 -4.88 -5.57
C LEU A 452 15.15 -4.41 -4.28
N GLU A 453 14.93 -3.15 -3.89
CA GLU A 453 15.46 -2.53 -2.67
C GLU A 453 16.96 -2.73 -2.45
N VAL A 454 17.72 -2.89 -3.54
CA VAL A 454 19.18 -3.09 -3.50
C VAL A 454 19.91 -2.02 -2.68
N PRO A 455 19.54 -0.72 -2.75
CA PRO A 455 20.15 0.31 -1.90
C PRO A 455 19.89 0.10 -0.41
N ALA A 456 18.70 -0.36 -0.02
CA ALA A 456 18.38 -0.63 1.39
C ALA A 456 19.16 -1.84 1.91
N ILE A 457 19.33 -2.87 1.07
CA ILE A 457 20.16 -4.04 1.36
C ILE A 457 21.63 -3.62 1.51
N MET A 458 22.15 -2.83 0.58
CA MET A 458 23.52 -2.27 0.64
C MET A 458 23.74 -1.42 1.89
N ALA A 459 22.83 -0.50 2.21
CA ALA A 459 22.92 0.36 3.39
C ALA A 459 22.89 -0.44 4.71
N LYS A 460 22.22 -1.59 4.74
CA LYS A 460 22.21 -2.48 5.90
C LYS A 460 23.53 -3.24 6.06
N VAL A 461 24.09 -3.74 4.96
CA VAL A 461 25.25 -4.63 4.95
C VAL A 461 26.58 -3.85 5.01
N LEU A 462 26.68 -2.74 4.30
CA LEU A 462 27.92 -1.95 4.17
C LEU A 462 28.12 -0.94 5.30
N ARG A 463 27.16 -0.80 6.23
CA ARG A 463 27.15 0.22 7.31
C ARG A 463 28.41 0.23 8.18
N GLN A 464 29.11 -0.89 8.32
CA GLN A 464 30.30 -1.04 9.16
C GLN A 464 31.56 -1.42 8.37
N GLU A 465 31.47 -1.45 7.05
CA GLU A 465 32.48 -2.04 6.18
C GLU A 465 33.40 -0.99 5.57
N HIS A 466 34.66 -1.37 5.41
CA HIS A 466 35.70 -0.47 4.92
C HIS A 466 36.29 -0.91 3.57
N TRP A 467 35.75 -1.99 2.98
CA TRP A 467 36.31 -2.61 1.79
C TRP A 467 35.25 -2.82 0.70
N ILE A 468 35.64 -2.55 -0.55
CA ILE A 468 34.89 -2.81 -1.77
C ILE A 468 35.82 -3.49 -2.78
N ASP A 469 35.26 -4.34 -3.63
CA ASP A 469 36.01 -4.87 -4.77
C ASP A 469 36.43 -3.71 -5.69
N GLY A 470 37.74 -3.51 -5.85
CA GLY A 470 38.33 -2.32 -6.50
C GLY A 470 38.11 -2.23 -8.01
N ALA A 471 37.27 -3.09 -8.58
CA ALA A 471 36.81 -2.98 -9.96
C ALA A 471 35.46 -2.25 -10.10
N VAL A 472 34.71 -2.01 -9.02
CA VAL A 472 33.32 -1.49 -9.10
C VAL A 472 33.23 -0.08 -9.70
N ASP A 473 34.14 0.83 -9.37
CA ASP A 473 34.20 2.19 -9.97
C ASP A 473 34.61 2.16 -11.43
N LYS A 474 35.58 1.29 -11.75
CA LYS A 474 35.99 1.04 -13.12
C LYS A 474 34.84 0.47 -13.94
N ASP A 475 34.04 -0.43 -13.38
CA ASP A 475 32.93 -1.04 -14.09
C ASP A 475 31.85 0.00 -14.46
N HIS A 476 31.55 0.95 -13.58
CA HIS A 476 30.65 2.07 -13.91
C HIS A 476 31.16 2.88 -15.10
N LEU A 477 32.46 3.19 -15.12
CA LEU A 477 33.08 3.91 -16.24
C LEU A 477 33.12 3.07 -17.52
N ASP A 478 33.35 1.76 -17.42
CA ASP A 478 33.35 0.84 -18.56
C ASP A 478 31.93 0.68 -19.15
N ILE A 479 30.88 0.70 -18.32
CA ILE A 479 29.47 0.76 -18.76
C ILE A 479 29.23 2.06 -19.54
N VAL A 480 29.58 3.21 -18.98
CA VAL A 480 29.41 4.51 -19.66
C VAL A 480 30.18 4.54 -20.98
N ALA A 481 31.43 4.07 -21.00
CA ALA A 481 32.25 4.02 -22.19
C ALA A 481 31.65 3.13 -23.29
N ALA A 482 30.99 2.03 -22.91
CA ALA A 482 30.26 1.17 -23.84
C ALA A 482 29.04 1.88 -24.45
N PHE A 483 28.31 2.68 -23.67
CA PHE A 483 27.22 3.53 -24.17
C PHE A 483 27.72 4.66 -25.09
N GLU A 484 28.84 5.30 -24.77
CA GLU A 484 29.49 6.30 -25.63
C GLU A 484 29.93 5.69 -26.99
N GLN A 485 30.38 4.43 -26.98
CA GLN A 485 30.81 3.69 -28.18
C GLN A 485 29.67 2.96 -28.90
N GLN A 486 28.46 2.97 -28.34
CA GLN A 486 27.31 2.20 -28.79
C GLN A 486 27.58 0.68 -28.92
N ASP A 487 28.43 0.14 -28.03
CA ASP A 487 28.79 -1.28 -28.01
C ASP A 487 27.94 -2.03 -26.97
N ILE A 488 26.88 -2.66 -27.45
CA ILE A 488 25.96 -3.43 -26.61
C ILE A 488 26.62 -4.66 -25.96
N THR A 489 27.62 -5.26 -26.62
CA THR A 489 28.30 -6.44 -26.08
C THR A 489 29.23 -6.02 -24.95
N ALA A 490 29.95 -4.91 -25.11
CA ALA A 490 30.75 -4.32 -24.05
C ALA A 490 29.90 -3.89 -22.85
N ALA A 491 28.75 -3.25 -23.08
CA ALA A 491 27.85 -2.81 -22.01
C ALA A 491 27.33 -3.99 -21.18
N ARG A 492 26.86 -5.06 -21.85
CA ARG A 492 26.40 -6.28 -21.17
C ARG A 492 27.52 -6.97 -20.38
N THR A 493 28.72 -7.01 -20.95
CA THR A 493 29.89 -7.61 -20.29
C THR A 493 30.26 -6.84 -19.02
N ALA A 494 30.25 -5.50 -19.09
CA ALA A 494 30.56 -4.65 -17.95
C ALA A 494 29.49 -4.72 -16.84
N ILE A 495 28.20 -4.78 -17.17
CA ILE A 495 27.12 -4.96 -16.19
C ILE A 495 27.22 -6.31 -15.47
N ILE A 496 27.53 -7.39 -16.19
CA ILE A 496 27.72 -8.71 -15.58
C ILE A 496 28.93 -8.69 -14.63
N ALA A 497 30.05 -8.10 -15.06
CA ALA A 497 31.24 -7.97 -14.22
C ALA A 497 30.94 -7.14 -12.95
N HIS A 498 30.28 -6.00 -13.10
CA HIS A 498 29.84 -5.15 -11.99
C HIS A 498 29.00 -5.92 -10.97
N ASN A 499 28.01 -6.69 -11.45
CA ASN A 499 27.14 -7.49 -10.57
C ASN A 499 27.93 -8.52 -9.76
N GLU A 500 28.91 -9.19 -10.38
CA GLU A 500 29.75 -10.17 -9.69
C GLU A 500 30.66 -9.49 -8.64
N HIS A 501 31.28 -8.35 -8.95
CA HIS A 501 32.08 -7.58 -7.99
C HIS A 501 31.22 -7.01 -6.84
N ALA A 502 30.00 -6.56 -7.13
CA ALA A 502 29.06 -6.09 -6.12
C ALA A 502 28.64 -7.21 -5.17
N LYS A 503 28.29 -8.39 -5.70
CA LYS A 503 27.99 -9.58 -4.87
C LYS A 503 29.19 -10.03 -4.04
N ALA A 504 30.41 -9.99 -4.59
CA ALA A 504 31.62 -10.33 -3.86
C ALA A 504 31.85 -9.38 -2.68
N THR A 505 31.65 -8.08 -2.89
CA THR A 505 31.69 -7.05 -1.84
C THR A 505 30.65 -7.34 -0.74
N MET A 506 29.40 -7.57 -1.13
CA MET A 506 28.30 -7.85 -0.19
C MET A 506 28.51 -9.17 0.59
N ALA A 507 29.09 -10.19 -0.05
CA ALA A 507 29.40 -11.47 0.59
C ALA A 507 30.57 -11.38 1.57
N ALA A 508 31.57 -10.53 1.29
CA ALA A 508 32.68 -10.27 2.21
C ALA A 508 32.16 -9.54 3.47
N ALA A 509 31.40 -8.47 3.26
CA ALA A 509 30.76 -7.68 4.32
C ALA A 509 29.85 -8.52 5.24
N SER A 510 28.98 -9.34 4.65
CA SER A 510 28.03 -10.16 5.41
C SER A 510 28.72 -11.22 6.30
N LYS A 511 29.95 -11.65 5.94
CA LYS A 511 30.73 -12.61 6.75
C LYS A 511 31.40 -11.96 7.97
N GLU A 512 31.62 -10.65 7.97
CA GLU A 512 32.17 -9.94 9.14
C GLU A 512 31.09 -9.58 10.15
N LEU A 513 29.87 -9.24 9.69
CA LEU A 513 28.68 -9.02 10.53
C LEU A 513 28.25 -10.23 11.39
N ASN A 514 28.61 -11.45 10.96
CA ASN A 514 28.25 -12.71 11.62
C ASN A 514 29.37 -13.29 12.51
N LYS A 515 30.46 -12.53 12.73
CA LYS A 515 31.53 -12.85 13.68
C LYS A 515 31.45 -11.93 14.89
#